data_AF-A0A8S3BW39-F1
#
_entry.id   AF-A0A8S3BW39-F1
#
_cell.length_a   1.000
_cell.length_b   1.000
_cell.length_c   1.000
_cell.angle_alpha   90.00
_cell.angle_beta   90.00
_cell.angle_gamma   90.00
#
_symmetry.space_group_name_H-M   'P 1'
#
loop_
_entity.id
_entity.type
_entity.pdbx_description
1 polymer ?
#
loop_
_entity_poly.entity_id
_entity_poly.type
_entity_poly.pdbx_seq_one_letter_code
_entity_poly.pdbx_strand_id
1 'polypeptide(L)' 'NKYCDYVMNVVLHQRGVYIKLGQIASTRPDIIPKTYLKKFSQLQDGVPAQPGEYARQMI' A
#
# COMPACT_ATOMS: atom_id res chain seq x y z
N ASN A 1 12.19 10.45 -5.46
CA ASN A 1 11.28 11.54 -5.05
C ASN A 1 10.99 11.34 -3.56
N LYS A 2 11.58 12.16 -2.68
CA LYS A 2 11.55 12.02 -1.21
C LYS A 2 10.14 11.80 -0.64
N TYR A 3 9.12 12.42 -1.25
CA TYR A 3 7.74 12.34 -0.77
C TYR A 3 7.05 11.03 -1.15
N CYS A 4 7.45 10.40 -2.26
CA CYS A 4 6.86 9.13 -2.69
C CYS A 4 7.21 7.99 -1.71
N ASP A 5 8.46 7.97 -1.23
CA ASP A 5 8.90 7.08 -0.15
C ASP A 5 8.14 7.33 1.15
N TYR A 6 8.02 8.60 1.55
CA TYR A 6 7.29 8.99 2.75
C TYR A 6 5.83 8.53 2.73
N VAL A 7 5.11 8.81 1.64
CA VAL A 7 3.69 8.40 1.52
C VAL A 7 3.55 6.88 1.50
N MET A 8 4.44 6.15 0.81
CA MET A 8 4.44 4.68 0.84
C MET A 8 4.59 4.14 2.27
N ASN A 9 5.48 4.74 3.06
CA ASN A 9 5.67 4.36 4.45
C ASN A 9 4.43 4.62 5.31
N VAL A 10 3.75 5.77 5.12
CA VAL A 10 2.47 6.06 5.81
C VAL A 10 1.40 5.02 5.45
N VAL A 11 1.29 4.66 4.16
CA VAL A 11 0.32 3.65 3.70
C VAL A 11 0.58 2.29 4.34
N LEU A 12 1.84 1.86 4.40
CA LEU A 12 2.22 0.58 5.00
C LEU A 12 2.14 0.57 6.53
N HIS A 13 2.35 1.73 7.17
CA HIS A 13 2.28 1.85 8.63
C HIS A 13 0.82 1.80 9.13
N GLN A 14 -0.10 2.52 8.46
CA GLN A 14 -1.50 2.55 8.87
C GLN A 14 -2.27 1.29 8.44
N ARG A 15 -1.81 0.60 7.38
CA ARG A 15 -2.44 -0.59 6.80
C ARG A 15 -3.94 -0.40 6.48
N GLY A 16 -4.69 -1.50 6.36
CA GLY A 16 -6.14 -1.50 6.21
C GLY A 16 -6.62 -0.67 5.01
N VAL A 17 -7.44 0.35 5.29
CA VAL A 17 -8.02 1.24 4.27
C VAL A 17 -6.93 1.94 3.46
N TYR A 18 -5.80 2.31 4.06
CA TYR A 18 -4.73 3.00 3.34
C TYR A 18 -4.07 2.13 2.28
N ILE A 19 -3.89 0.83 2.56
CA ILE A 19 -3.41 -0.14 1.55
C ILE A 19 -4.41 -0.22 0.40
N LYS A 20 -5.71 -0.32 0.69
CA LYS A 20 -6.75 -0.36 -0.34
C LYS A 20 -6.78 0.91 -1.19
N LEU A 21 -6.63 2.08 -0.58
CA LEU A 21 -6.55 3.35 -1.32
C LEU A 21 -5.33 3.39 -2.24
N GLY A 22 -4.16 2.95 -1.76
CA GLY A 22 -2.96 2.84 -2.59
C GLY A 22 -3.13 1.84 -3.74
N GLN A 23 -3.76 0.69 -3.49
CA GLN A 23 -4.10 -0.30 -4.51
C GLN A 23 -5.02 0.28 -5.59
N ILE A 24 -6.12 0.94 -5.20
CA ILE A 24 -7.04 1.58 -6.16
C ILE A 24 -6.33 2.69 -6.94
N ALA A 25 -5.53 3.51 -6.27
CA ALA A 25 -4.78 4.57 -6.93
C ALA A 25 -3.75 4.03 -7.93
N SER A 26 -3.17 2.85 -7.66
CA SER A 26 -2.21 2.22 -8.58
C SER A 26 -2.80 1.74 -9.91
N THR A 27 -4.12 1.62 -10.02
CA THR A 27 -4.81 1.22 -11.27
C THR A 27 -5.36 2.42 -12.04
N ARG A 28 -5.26 3.63 -11.48
CA ARG A 28 -5.81 4.87 -12.03
C ARG A 28 -4.66 5.86 -12.33
N PRO A 29 -3.98 5.73 -13.48
CA PRO A 29 -2.87 6.61 -13.87
C PRO A 29 -3.29 8.07 -14.09
N ASP A 30 -4.60 8.33 -14.15
CA ASP A 30 -5.20 9.64 -14.31
C ASP A 30 -5.30 10.45 -13.01
N ILE A 31 -5.19 9.81 -11.83
CA ILE A 31 -5.40 10.49 -10.53
C ILE A 31 -4.11 10.71 -9.72
N ILE A 32 -3.00 10.07 -10.08
CA ILE A 32 -1.71 10.22 -9.38
C ILE A 32 -0.52 10.35 -10.36
N PRO A 33 0.57 11.02 -9.96
CA PRO A 33 1.77 11.09 -10.79
C PRO A 33 2.40 9.72 -11.03
N LYS A 34 3.06 9.53 -12.20
CA LYS A 34 3.73 8.27 -12.59
C LYS A 34 4.70 7.72 -11.54
N THR A 35 5.37 8.60 -10.77
CA THR A 35 6.31 8.19 -9.72
C THR A 35 5.62 7.49 -8.54
N TYR A 36 4.38 7.86 -8.22
CA TYR A 36 3.56 7.18 -7.22
C TYR A 36 2.94 5.91 -7.81
N LEU A 37 2.49 5.95 -9.06
CA LEU A 37 1.92 4.80 -9.77
C LEU A 37 2.86 3.57 -9.70
N LYS A 38 4.13 3.75 -10.08
CA LYS A 38 5.16 2.69 -10.04
C LYS A 38 5.41 2.15 -8.63
N LYS A 39 5.20 2.96 -7.60
CA LYS A 39 5.48 2.56 -6.21
C LYS A 39 4.27 1.86 -5.59
N PHE A 40 3.09 2.42 -5.81
CA PHE A 40 1.84 1.85 -5.33
C PHE A 40 1.44 0.58 -6.08
N SER A 41 1.93 0.33 -7.29
CA SER A 41 1.74 -0.98 -7.95
C SER A 41 2.30 -2.15 -7.14
N GLN A 42 3.26 -1.90 -6.24
CA GLN A 42 3.81 -2.91 -5.32
C GLN A 42 2.80 -3.28 -4.21
N LEU A 43 1.77 -2.47 -3.97
CA LEU A 43 0.75 -2.73 -2.95
C LEU A 43 -0.27 -3.80 -3.38
N GLN A 44 -0.29 -4.24 -4.65
CA GLN A 44 -1.20 -5.30 -5.10
C GLN A 44 -0.86 -6.62 -4.42
N ASP A 45 0.32 -7.17 -4.73
CA ASP A 45 0.74 -8.48 -4.25
C ASP A 45 1.98 -8.43 -3.33
N GLY A 46 2.60 -7.25 -3.20
CA GLY A 46 3.85 -7.06 -2.46
C GLY A 46 3.68 -6.60 -1.02
N VAL A 47 2.46 -6.60 -0.47
CA VAL A 47 2.23 -6.20 0.93
C VAL A 47 2.74 -7.29 1.87
N PRO A 48 3.60 -6.96 2.85
CA PRO A 48 4.09 -7.94 3.82
C PRO A 48 2.95 -8.55 4.63
N ALA A 49 2.93 -9.89 4.68
CA ALA A 49 1.98 -10.66 5.48
C ALA A 49 2.01 -10.21 6.96
N GLN A 50 0.85 -10.29 7.61
CA GLN A 50 0.80 -10.13 9.07
C GLN A 50 1.32 -11.38 9.76
N PRO A 51 1.86 -11.26 10.99
CA PRO A 51 2.29 -12.41 11.78
C PRO A 51 1.15 -13.43 11.93
N GLY A 52 1.47 -14.72 11.79
CA GLY A 52 0.47 -15.79 11.88
C GLY A 52 -0.25 -15.87 13.23
N GLU A 53 0.32 -15.28 14.28
CA GLU A 53 -0.33 -15.09 15.58
C GLU A 53 -1.64 -14.30 15.48
N TYR A 54 -1.68 -13.29 14.61
CA TYR A 54 -2.88 -12.48 14.39
C TYR A 54 -4.02 -13.31 13.78
N ALA A 55 -3.69 -14.20 12.84
CA ALA A 55 -4.67 -15.10 12.24
C ALA A 55 -5.24 -16.09 13.28
N ARG A 56 -4.41 -16.59 14.21
CA ARG A 56 -4.84 -17.51 15.27
C ARG A 56 -5.78 -16.88 16.30
N GLN A 57 -5.80 -15.56 16.44
CA GLN A 57 -6.71 -14.85 17.37
C GLN A 57 -8.13 -14.66 16.81
N MET A 58 -8.35 -14.93 15.51
CA MET A 58 -9.63 -14.71 14.83
C MET A 58 -10.41 -16.00 14.57
N ILE A 59 -9.95 -17.13 15.11
CA ILE A 59 -10.55 -18.47 15.03
C ILE A 59 -11.01 -18.85 16.44
#